data_AF-A0A176VRM1-F1
#
_entry.id   AF-A0A176VRM1-F1
#
_cell.length_a   1.000
_cell.length_b   1.000
_cell.length_c   1.000
_cell.angle_alpha   90.00
_cell.angle_beta   90.00
_cell.angle_gamma   90.00
#
_symmetry.space_group_name_H-M   'P 1'
#
loop_
_entity.id
_entity.type
_entity.pdbx_description
1 polymer ?
#
loop_
_entity_poly.entity_id
_entity_poly.type
_entity_poly.pdbx_seq_one_letter_code
_entity_poly.pdbx_strand_id
1 'polypeptide(L)'
;MATTLTKLALALTLVHAVCASRQILQTAGCAGVSQYIIAPSYVYPCSITTPSCAWYSFSNGADIVIINPNSGPGKTANSDYVNLDTTMSPTGQDYTILNWGTNGPECFLKTASGNVPADNFVTFENSHASYASYAPAAYMAKYAPSRFYHIVYKVTQANLISTMTKSKKSRAGGVYITNDVLPNPYDTAPTPFTSYWKAQVAKAAASC
;
A
#
# COMPACT_ATOMS: atom_id res chain seq x y z
N MET A 1 -55.59 52.80 16.67
CA MET A 1 -54.45 52.29 15.87
C MET A 1 -53.28 52.12 16.80
N ALA A 2 -52.81 50.88 16.95
CA ALA A 2 -51.69 50.52 17.81
C ALA A 2 -50.36 50.92 17.17
N THR A 3 -49.43 51.44 17.96
CA THR A 3 -47.99 51.39 17.63
C THR A 3 -47.19 51.01 18.87
N THR A 4 -46.43 49.96 18.65
CA THR A 4 -45.47 49.23 19.46
C THR A 4 -44.23 50.08 19.78
N LEU A 5 -43.55 49.82 20.92
CA LEU A 5 -42.16 49.32 20.93
C LEU A 5 -41.58 49.26 22.36
N THR A 6 -41.44 48.03 22.83
CA THR A 6 -40.66 47.58 23.98
C THR A 6 -39.16 47.58 23.64
N LYS A 7 -38.33 48.09 24.54
CA LYS A 7 -36.87 47.88 24.64
C LYS A 7 -36.53 47.97 26.13
N LEU A 8 -35.65 47.21 26.75
CA LEU A 8 -34.85 46.04 26.44
C LEU A 8 -34.34 45.61 27.84
N ALA A 9 -34.68 44.43 28.34
CA ALA A 9 -34.16 43.95 29.62
C ALA A 9 -33.25 42.75 29.36
N LEU A 10 -31.99 42.93 29.74
CA LEU A 10 -30.89 42.00 29.64
C LEU A 10 -31.12 40.82 30.59
N ALA A 11 -31.16 39.59 30.07
CA ALA A 11 -31.15 38.37 30.87
C ALA A 11 -29.89 37.54 30.57
N LEU A 12 -28.98 37.57 31.54
CA LEU A 12 -27.76 36.78 31.66
C LEU A 12 -28.13 35.29 31.81
N THR A 13 -27.75 34.44 30.86
CA THR A 13 -27.80 32.98 31.01
C THR A 13 -26.38 32.45 31.22
N LEU A 14 -26.17 31.95 32.42
CA LEU A 14 -24.96 31.30 32.91
C LEU A 14 -24.88 29.90 32.29
N VAL A 15 -24.20 29.74 31.15
CA VAL A 15 -23.87 28.41 30.61
C VAL A 15 -22.64 27.90 31.34
N HIS A 16 -22.86 27.02 32.31
CA HIS A 16 -21.81 26.17 32.87
C HIS A 16 -21.30 25.26 31.76
N ALA A 17 -20.22 25.67 31.10
CA ALA A 17 -19.44 24.79 30.24
C ALA A 17 -18.78 23.74 31.14
N VAL A 18 -19.40 22.57 31.24
CA VAL A 18 -18.73 21.37 31.77
C VAL A 18 -17.52 21.15 30.87
N CYS A 19 -16.33 21.41 31.43
CA CYS A 19 -15.05 21.04 30.85
C CYS A 19 -14.92 19.50 30.96
N ALA A 20 -15.79 18.77 30.27
CA ALA A 20 -15.58 17.36 30.02
C ALA A 20 -14.49 17.31 28.95
N SER A 21 -13.24 17.16 29.42
CA SER A 21 -12.14 16.71 28.60
C SER A 21 -12.59 15.46 27.87
N ARG A 22 -12.97 15.60 26.58
CA ARG A 22 -13.00 14.48 25.66
C ARG A 22 -11.56 14.01 25.57
N GLN A 23 -11.17 13.10 26.45
CA GLN A 23 -10.16 12.13 26.10
C GLN A 23 -10.75 11.37 24.92
N ILE A 24 -10.45 11.84 23.72
CA ILE A 24 -10.47 10.99 22.55
C ILE A 24 -9.53 9.87 22.94
N LEU A 25 -10.07 8.70 23.28
CA LEU A 25 -9.30 7.48 23.13
C LEU A 25 -8.89 7.46 21.65
N GLN A 26 -7.72 8.00 21.34
CA GLN A 26 -7.00 7.59 20.16
C GLN A 26 -6.76 6.12 20.39
N THR A 27 -7.60 5.29 19.77
CA THR A 27 -7.19 3.93 19.49
C THR A 27 -5.81 4.06 18.85
N ALA A 28 -4.82 3.34 19.37
CA ALA A 28 -3.47 3.26 18.79
C ALA A 28 -3.54 2.52 17.45
N GLY A 29 -4.35 3.02 16.52
CA GLY A 29 -4.76 2.40 15.29
C GLY A 29 -4.30 3.29 14.14
N CYS A 30 -3.15 2.95 13.57
CA CYS A 30 -2.66 3.28 12.22
C CYS A 30 -2.78 4.69 11.64
N ALA A 31 -3.29 5.68 12.37
CA ALA A 31 -3.64 6.99 11.85
C ALA A 31 -2.46 7.57 11.06
N GLY A 32 -2.64 7.72 9.74
CA GLY A 32 -1.67 8.36 8.85
C GLY A 32 -0.81 7.47 7.94
N VAL A 33 -0.93 6.14 7.96
CA VAL A 33 -0.21 5.30 6.96
C VAL A 33 -1.01 5.20 5.66
N SER A 34 -0.71 6.09 4.71
CA SER A 34 -1.07 5.85 3.31
C SER A 34 -0.26 4.67 2.76
N GLN A 35 -0.88 3.84 1.94
CA GLN A 35 -0.22 2.74 1.25
C GLN A 35 -0.24 2.98 -0.24
N TYR A 36 0.80 2.49 -0.91
CA TYR A 36 0.88 2.42 -2.36
C TYR A 36 1.12 0.96 -2.77
N ILE A 37 0.68 0.64 -3.98
CA ILE A 37 0.71 -0.71 -4.53
C ILE A 37 1.98 -0.88 -5.37
N ILE A 38 2.81 -1.84 -4.95
CA ILE A 38 3.97 -2.30 -5.73
C ILE A 38 3.61 -3.70 -6.24
N ALA A 39 3.31 -3.88 -7.51
CA ALA A 39 2.92 -5.18 -8.07
C ALA A 39 4.14 -5.95 -8.60
N PRO A 40 4.53 -7.10 -8.03
CA PRO A 40 5.48 -7.99 -8.66
C PRO A 40 4.80 -8.73 -9.82
N SER A 41 5.24 -8.47 -11.06
CA SER A 41 4.61 -9.04 -12.25
C SER A 41 5.54 -10.05 -12.92
N TYR A 42 5.17 -11.33 -12.81
CA TYR A 42 5.75 -12.41 -13.62
C TYR A 42 4.80 -12.78 -14.77
N VAL A 43 4.00 -11.81 -15.20
CA VAL A 43 3.04 -11.94 -16.31
C VAL A 43 3.67 -11.41 -17.59
N TYR A 44 3.54 -12.17 -18.68
CA TYR A 44 4.00 -11.73 -20.01
C TYR A 44 3.28 -10.45 -20.46
N PRO A 45 3.94 -9.53 -21.17
CA PRO A 45 3.32 -8.31 -21.69
C PRO A 45 2.08 -8.58 -22.52
N CYS A 46 1.04 -7.79 -22.28
CA CYS A 46 -0.14 -7.69 -23.13
C CYS A 46 -0.67 -6.24 -23.07
N SER A 47 -1.62 -5.90 -23.93
CA SER A 47 -2.10 -4.53 -24.06
C SER A 47 -2.71 -3.98 -22.75
N ILE A 48 -2.19 -2.84 -22.28
CA ILE A 48 -2.70 -2.12 -21.10
C ILE A 48 -4.11 -1.55 -21.30
N THR A 49 -4.64 -1.54 -22.52
CA THR A 49 -5.99 -1.07 -22.85
C THR A 49 -7.00 -2.20 -22.96
N THR A 50 -6.56 -3.47 -22.87
CA THR A 50 -7.43 -4.65 -22.97
C THR A 50 -7.84 -5.11 -21.56
N PRO A 51 -9.12 -5.00 -21.16
CA PRO A 51 -9.53 -5.29 -19.78
C PRO A 51 -9.22 -6.71 -19.29
N SER A 52 -9.12 -7.71 -20.17
CA SER A 52 -8.75 -9.08 -19.80
C SER A 52 -7.25 -9.28 -19.55
N CYS A 53 -6.41 -8.28 -19.85
CA CYS A 53 -4.96 -8.33 -19.67
C CYS A 53 -4.56 -7.90 -18.24
N ALA A 54 -3.55 -8.57 -17.66
CA ALA A 54 -2.99 -8.21 -16.36
C ALA A 54 -2.50 -6.78 -16.29
N TRP A 55 -1.84 -6.34 -17.36
CA TRP A 55 -1.28 -5.01 -17.48
C TRP A 55 -2.34 -3.91 -17.53
N TYR A 56 -3.60 -4.21 -17.89
CA TYR A 56 -4.72 -3.28 -17.70
C TYR A 56 -5.00 -3.04 -16.22
N SER A 57 -5.02 -4.09 -15.38
CA SER A 57 -5.25 -3.94 -13.95
C SER A 57 -4.10 -3.16 -13.29
N PHE A 58 -2.86 -3.48 -13.66
CA PHE A 58 -1.69 -2.78 -13.15
C PHE A 58 -1.67 -1.30 -13.54
N SER A 59 -1.92 -0.97 -14.82
CA SER A 59 -1.97 0.42 -15.28
C SER A 59 -3.10 1.25 -14.63
N ASN A 60 -4.13 0.59 -14.08
CA ASN A 60 -5.29 1.23 -13.44
C ASN A 60 -5.26 1.16 -11.91
N GLY A 61 -4.12 0.89 -11.27
CA GLY A 61 -4.08 0.93 -9.80
C GLY A 61 -2.78 0.57 -9.10
N ALA A 62 -1.76 0.08 -9.82
CA ALA A 62 -0.43 -0.05 -9.23
C ALA A 62 0.33 1.28 -9.35
N ASP A 63 1.08 1.63 -8.30
CA ASP A 63 1.98 2.78 -8.31
C ASP A 63 3.35 2.41 -8.89
N ILE A 64 3.79 1.17 -8.64
CA ILE A 64 5.02 0.58 -9.17
C ILE A 64 4.70 -0.83 -9.65
N VAL A 65 5.27 -1.25 -10.78
CA VAL A 65 5.22 -2.63 -11.24
C VAL A 65 6.63 -3.15 -11.45
N ILE A 66 6.98 -4.28 -10.82
CA ILE A 66 8.27 -4.95 -11.03
C ILE A 66 8.12 -5.84 -12.25
N ILE A 67 8.85 -5.50 -13.32
CA ILE A 67 8.86 -6.25 -14.58
C ILE A 67 9.97 -7.30 -14.52
N ASN A 68 9.64 -8.57 -14.80
CA ASN A 68 10.59 -9.68 -14.73
C ASN A 68 10.56 -10.55 -16.01
N PRO A 69 11.26 -10.14 -17.08
CA PRO A 69 11.24 -10.87 -18.36
C PRO A 69 11.71 -12.32 -18.28
N ASN A 70 12.78 -12.59 -17.52
CA ASN A 70 13.39 -13.91 -17.45
C ASN A 70 14.26 -14.06 -16.19
N SER A 71 13.63 -13.98 -15.00
CA SER A 71 14.33 -13.94 -13.71
C SER A 71 15.44 -12.89 -13.69
N GLY A 72 15.10 -11.70 -14.17
CA GLY A 72 16.01 -10.65 -14.61
C GLY A 72 15.68 -10.20 -16.05
N PRO A 73 16.54 -9.37 -16.67
CA PRO A 73 16.27 -8.81 -18.00
C PRO A 73 16.37 -9.83 -19.14
N GLY A 74 16.95 -11.01 -18.90
CA GLY A 74 17.28 -11.97 -19.95
C GLY A 74 18.59 -11.65 -20.67
N LYS A 75 18.98 -12.51 -21.63
CA LYS A 75 20.22 -12.35 -22.41
C LYS A 75 20.05 -11.49 -23.68
N THR A 76 18.82 -11.35 -24.14
CA THR A 76 18.46 -10.64 -25.38
C THR A 76 17.24 -9.80 -25.12
N ALA A 77 17.18 -8.59 -25.70
CA ALA A 77 16.01 -7.74 -25.61
C ALA A 77 14.76 -8.43 -26.21
N ASN A 78 13.65 -8.40 -25.48
CA ASN A 78 12.35 -8.81 -25.98
C ASN A 78 11.52 -7.54 -26.28
N SER A 79 11.07 -7.40 -27.53
CA SER A 79 10.33 -6.21 -28.00
C SER A 79 9.04 -5.95 -27.23
N ASP A 80 8.36 -6.98 -26.75
CA ASP A 80 7.09 -6.83 -26.04
C ASP A 80 7.32 -6.18 -24.67
N TYR A 81 8.42 -6.54 -24.00
CA TYR A 81 8.83 -5.91 -22.74
C TYR A 81 9.34 -4.48 -22.94
N VAL A 82 10.07 -4.20 -24.04
CA VAL A 82 10.50 -2.84 -24.38
C VAL A 82 9.29 -1.92 -24.63
N ASN A 83 8.30 -2.40 -25.39
CA ASN A 83 7.07 -1.66 -25.65
C ASN A 83 6.25 -1.43 -24.38
N LEU A 84 6.20 -2.44 -23.51
CA LEU A 84 5.50 -2.33 -22.24
C LEU A 84 6.16 -1.32 -21.29
N ASP A 85 7.49 -1.40 -21.12
CA ASP A 85 8.26 -0.50 -20.26
C ASP A 85 8.07 0.97 -20.67
N THR A 86 8.23 1.25 -21.96
CA THR A 86 8.03 2.61 -22.52
C THR A 86 6.60 3.11 -22.38
N THR A 87 5.60 2.21 -22.37
CA THR A 87 4.20 2.56 -22.16
C THR A 87 3.88 2.82 -20.68
N MET A 88 4.45 2.02 -19.77
CA MET A 88 4.17 2.09 -18.33
C MET A 88 5.01 3.17 -17.62
N SER A 89 6.21 3.48 -18.13
CA SER A 89 7.18 4.39 -17.53
C SER A 89 7.72 5.39 -18.57
N PRO A 90 6.88 6.30 -19.08
CA PRO A 90 7.27 7.16 -20.20
C PRO A 90 8.39 8.16 -19.87
N THR A 91 8.60 8.47 -18.59
CA THR A 91 9.62 9.44 -18.15
C THR A 91 10.86 8.80 -17.53
N GLY A 92 10.81 7.51 -17.19
CA GLY A 92 11.85 6.82 -16.40
C GLY A 92 11.97 7.36 -14.98
N GLN A 93 12.08 6.48 -13.98
CA GLN A 93 12.31 6.84 -12.58
C GLN A 93 13.28 5.83 -11.97
N ASP A 94 14.31 6.32 -11.25
CA ASP A 94 15.16 5.45 -10.45
C ASP A 94 14.41 5.03 -9.19
N TYR A 95 14.30 3.72 -8.97
CA TYR A 95 13.66 3.17 -7.77
C TYR A 95 14.30 1.83 -7.40
N THR A 96 14.60 1.65 -6.11
CA THR A 96 15.31 0.48 -5.61
C THR A 96 14.50 -0.26 -4.56
N ILE A 97 14.30 -1.57 -4.78
CA ILE A 97 13.62 -2.46 -3.85
C ILE A 97 14.59 -3.56 -3.45
N LEU A 98 14.80 -3.71 -2.14
CA LEU A 98 15.55 -4.83 -1.59
C LEU A 98 14.58 -5.88 -1.06
N ASN A 99 14.65 -7.10 -1.59
CA ASN A 99 13.78 -8.19 -1.14
C ASN A 99 14.48 -9.11 -0.13
N TRP A 100 14.09 -9.03 1.15
CA TRP A 100 14.49 -10.01 2.18
C TRP A 100 13.45 -11.12 2.39
N GLY A 101 12.19 -10.87 2.03
CA GLY A 101 11.04 -11.72 2.32
C GLY A 101 10.64 -11.83 3.81
N THR A 102 11.42 -11.24 4.71
CA THR A 102 11.22 -11.27 6.16
C THR A 102 11.89 -10.05 6.82
N ASN A 103 11.76 -9.90 8.15
CA ASN A 103 12.48 -8.88 8.90
C ASN A 103 14.00 -9.04 8.70
N GLY A 104 14.67 -8.02 8.15
CA GLY A 104 16.12 -8.01 7.98
C GLY A 104 16.87 -7.19 9.04
N PRO A 105 18.18 -6.98 8.87
CA PRO A 105 19.00 -6.20 9.79
C PRO A 105 18.85 -4.67 9.61
N GLU A 106 18.73 -3.92 10.72
CA GLU A 106 18.57 -2.45 10.73
C GLU A 106 19.69 -1.70 9.97
N CYS A 107 20.91 -2.26 9.89
CA CYS A 107 22.05 -1.59 9.30
C CYS A 107 21.88 -1.23 7.81
N PHE A 108 21.04 -1.94 7.06
CA PHE A 108 20.77 -1.61 5.65
C PHE A 108 19.88 -0.36 5.50
N LEU A 109 19.14 0.02 6.54
CA LEU A 109 18.32 1.24 6.54
C LEU A 109 19.09 2.47 7.02
N LYS A 110 20.30 2.29 7.54
CA LYS A 110 21.15 3.39 8.03
C LYS A 110 21.90 4.02 6.87
N THR A 111 21.80 5.33 6.77
CA THR A 111 22.73 6.11 5.95
C THR A 111 24.08 6.09 6.64
N ALA A 112 25.05 5.37 6.06
CA ALA A 112 26.45 5.42 6.46
C ALA A 112 27.27 5.96 5.29
N SER A 113 28.10 6.97 5.56
CA SER A 113 29.09 7.57 4.65
C SER A 113 28.69 7.59 3.17
N GLY A 114 27.73 8.45 2.81
CA GLY A 114 27.40 8.74 1.40
C GLY A 114 26.54 7.69 0.69
N ASN A 115 26.21 6.56 1.31
CA ASN A 115 25.30 5.59 0.72
C ASN A 115 23.83 5.96 0.97
N VAL A 116 23.01 5.90 -0.09
CA VAL A 116 21.56 5.99 0.00
C VAL A 116 21.00 4.57 0.11
N PRO A 117 20.34 4.21 1.23
CA PRO A 117 19.65 2.93 1.35
C PRO A 117 18.57 2.73 0.28
N ALA A 118 18.19 1.48 0.03
CA ALA A 118 17.06 1.18 -0.87
C ALA A 118 15.79 1.94 -0.48
N ASP A 119 14.97 2.30 -1.47
CA ASP A 119 13.71 3.00 -1.25
C ASP A 119 12.77 2.14 -0.41
N ASN A 120 12.63 0.86 -0.79
CA ASN A 120 11.80 -0.14 -0.09
C ASN A 120 12.52 -1.42 0.28
N PHE A 121 12.10 -2.01 1.38
CA PHE A 121 12.53 -3.32 1.86
C PHE A 121 11.33 -4.26 1.95
N VAL A 122 11.35 -5.39 1.24
CA VAL A 122 10.34 -6.44 1.42
C VAL A 122 10.59 -7.10 2.77
N THR A 123 9.81 -6.72 3.78
CA THR A 123 9.93 -7.23 5.16
C THR A 123 8.98 -8.38 5.46
N PHE A 124 8.08 -8.69 4.53
CA PHE A 124 7.24 -9.87 4.58
C PHE A 124 6.89 -10.33 3.16
N GLU A 125 7.14 -11.60 2.86
CA GLU A 125 6.71 -12.27 1.64
C GLU A 125 6.28 -13.70 1.96
N ASN A 126 4.98 -13.90 2.20
CA ASN A 126 4.45 -15.24 2.48
C ASN A 126 2.92 -15.32 2.37
N SER A 127 2.35 -16.48 2.69
CA SER A 127 0.91 -16.69 2.70
C SER A 127 0.18 -15.87 3.76
N HIS A 128 -1.12 -15.64 3.56
CA HIS A 128 -2.01 -15.07 4.58
C HIS A 128 -1.87 -15.81 5.92
N ALA A 129 -1.82 -17.15 5.91
CA ALA A 129 -1.75 -17.93 7.13
C ALA A 129 -0.51 -17.57 7.96
N SER A 130 0.66 -17.53 7.31
CA SER A 130 1.91 -17.09 7.93
C SER A 130 1.83 -15.65 8.40
N TYR A 131 1.19 -14.78 7.60
CA TYR A 131 1.08 -13.36 7.90
C TYR A 131 0.38 -13.08 9.22
N ALA A 132 -0.60 -13.91 9.62
CA ALA A 132 -1.33 -13.75 10.88
C ALA A 132 -0.37 -13.59 12.09
N SER A 133 0.73 -14.34 12.09
CA SER A 133 1.76 -14.34 13.14
C SER A 133 2.85 -13.27 12.98
N TYR A 134 2.92 -12.59 11.84
CA TYR A 134 3.94 -11.58 11.59
C TYR A 134 3.83 -10.40 12.56
N ALA A 135 4.98 -9.98 13.07
CA ALA A 135 5.20 -8.72 13.78
C ALA A 135 6.47 -8.04 13.23
N PRO A 136 6.44 -6.70 13.02
CA PRO A 136 7.62 -5.97 12.57
C PRO A 136 8.71 -5.97 13.66
N ALA A 137 9.98 -5.95 13.25
CA ALA A 137 11.07 -5.78 14.19
C ALA A 137 10.98 -4.43 14.91
N ALA A 138 11.35 -4.36 16.20
CA ALA A 138 11.15 -3.17 17.02
C ALA A 138 11.79 -1.90 16.44
N TYR A 139 12.95 -2.03 15.78
CA TYR A 139 13.65 -0.91 15.16
C TYR A 139 12.85 -0.26 14.03
N MET A 140 11.92 -0.97 13.38
CA MET A 140 11.14 -0.46 12.25
C MET A 140 10.26 0.71 12.67
N ALA A 141 9.94 0.83 13.96
CA ALA A 141 9.25 1.99 14.52
C ALA A 141 9.97 3.32 14.28
N LYS A 142 11.30 3.30 14.08
CA LYS A 142 12.15 4.48 13.87
C LYS A 142 12.11 5.02 12.43
N TYR A 143 11.60 4.24 11.47
CA TYR A 143 11.65 4.56 10.04
C TYR A 143 10.27 4.80 9.47
N ALA A 144 10.13 5.65 8.45
CA ALA A 144 8.84 5.88 7.80
C ALA A 144 8.23 4.55 7.30
N PRO A 145 6.90 4.34 7.44
CA PRO A 145 6.23 3.14 6.91
C PRO A 145 6.47 2.90 5.43
N SER A 146 6.66 3.98 4.65
CA SER A 146 6.99 3.92 3.22
C SER A 146 8.28 3.16 2.90
N ARG A 147 9.12 2.82 3.88
CA ARG A 147 10.34 2.01 3.71
C ARG A 147 10.07 0.51 3.69
N PHE A 148 8.88 0.08 4.11
CA PHE A 148 8.56 -1.33 4.30
C PHE A 148 7.49 -1.78 3.32
N TYR A 149 7.73 -2.91 2.68
CA TYR A 149 6.90 -3.50 1.65
C TYR A 149 6.47 -4.92 2.08
N HIS A 150 5.17 -5.18 2.08
CA HIS A 150 4.62 -6.50 2.37
C HIS A 150 3.95 -7.11 1.13
N ILE A 151 4.31 -8.34 0.84
CA ILE A 151 3.71 -9.18 -0.18
C ILE A 151 2.98 -10.33 0.52
N VAL A 152 1.65 -10.42 0.33
CA VAL A 152 0.84 -11.46 0.99
C VAL A 152 -0.01 -12.20 -0.04
N TYR A 153 0.27 -13.49 -0.23
CA TYR A 153 -0.49 -14.34 -1.15
C TYR A 153 -1.52 -15.22 -0.42
N LYS A 154 -2.38 -15.92 -1.17
CA LYS A 154 -3.49 -16.75 -0.65
C LYS A 154 -4.45 -15.94 0.23
N VAL A 155 -4.73 -14.69 -0.15
CA VAL A 155 -5.67 -13.82 0.55
C VAL A 155 -7.00 -13.81 -0.18
N THR A 156 -8.01 -14.41 0.43
CA THR A 156 -9.38 -14.42 -0.13
C THR A 156 -9.99 -13.02 -0.16
N GLN A 157 -11.03 -12.81 -0.98
CA GLN A 157 -11.81 -11.56 -0.99
C GLN A 157 -12.29 -11.17 0.41
N ALA A 158 -12.75 -12.15 1.19
CA ALA A 158 -13.28 -11.94 2.54
C ALA A 158 -12.22 -11.45 3.53
N ASN A 159 -10.93 -11.74 3.29
CA ASN A 159 -9.85 -11.37 4.19
C ASN A 159 -8.96 -10.23 3.65
N LEU A 160 -9.22 -9.72 2.46
CA LEU A 160 -8.44 -8.65 1.83
C LEU A 160 -8.33 -7.41 2.75
N ILE A 161 -9.47 -6.89 3.21
CA ILE A 161 -9.52 -5.64 3.98
C ILE A 161 -8.87 -5.81 5.36
N SER A 162 -9.05 -6.95 6.03
CA SER A 162 -8.41 -7.23 7.33
C SER A 162 -6.90 -7.41 7.17
N THR A 163 -6.45 -8.07 6.10
CA THR A 163 -5.03 -8.23 5.76
C THR A 163 -4.36 -6.87 5.53
N MET A 164 -4.99 -5.99 4.74
CA MET A 164 -4.47 -4.64 4.50
C MET A 164 -4.50 -3.77 5.75
N THR A 165 -5.52 -3.91 6.59
CA THR A 165 -5.55 -3.21 7.89
C THR A 165 -4.39 -3.67 8.78
N LYS A 166 -4.07 -4.97 8.78
CA LYS A 166 -2.91 -5.49 9.49
C LYS A 166 -1.59 -5.01 8.88
N SER A 167 -1.46 -4.88 7.56
CA SER A 167 -0.23 -4.34 6.95
C SER A 167 0.03 -2.89 7.34
N LYS A 168 -1.01 -2.06 7.41
CA LYS A 168 -0.88 -0.70 7.97
C LYS A 168 -0.45 -0.71 9.43
N LYS A 169 -1.02 -1.60 10.27
CA LYS A 169 -0.59 -1.78 11.68
C LYS A 169 0.86 -2.23 11.79
N SER A 170 1.30 -3.00 10.81
CA SER A 170 2.63 -3.58 10.75
C SER A 170 3.64 -2.68 10.01
N ARG A 171 3.29 -1.40 9.80
CA ARG A 171 4.12 -0.35 9.19
C ARG A 171 4.45 -0.54 7.71
N ALA A 172 3.74 -1.37 6.97
CA ALA A 172 3.94 -1.47 5.53
C ALA A 172 3.34 -0.26 4.81
N GLY A 173 4.16 0.51 4.10
CA GLY A 173 3.73 1.55 3.19
C GLY A 173 3.60 1.04 1.75
N GLY A 174 4.49 0.14 1.31
CA GLY A 174 4.31 -0.63 0.08
C GLY A 174 3.50 -1.90 0.36
N VAL A 175 2.57 -2.27 -0.52
CA VAL A 175 1.82 -3.52 -0.39
C VAL A 175 1.53 -4.18 -1.74
N TYR A 176 1.46 -5.51 -1.72
CA TYR A 176 0.82 -6.32 -2.75
C TYR A 176 0.10 -7.48 -2.10
N ILE A 177 -1.21 -7.55 -2.31
CA ILE A 177 -2.04 -8.61 -1.77
C ILE A 177 -2.62 -9.39 -2.94
N THR A 178 -2.56 -10.71 -2.90
CA THR A 178 -3.09 -11.53 -4.00
C THR A 178 -3.87 -12.72 -3.49
N ASN A 179 -4.93 -13.06 -4.21
CA ASN A 179 -5.69 -14.29 -4.01
C ASN A 179 -5.03 -15.51 -4.66
N ASP A 180 -3.92 -15.31 -5.37
CA ASP A 180 -3.14 -16.36 -6.00
C ASP A 180 -2.36 -17.20 -4.98
N VAL A 181 -1.79 -18.31 -5.44
CA VAL A 181 -1.19 -19.36 -4.60
C VAL A 181 0.18 -19.78 -5.14
N LEU A 182 0.88 -20.62 -4.37
CA LEU A 182 2.11 -21.26 -4.83
C LEU A 182 1.83 -22.23 -6.00
N PRO A 183 2.82 -22.50 -6.88
CA PRO A 183 4.25 -22.15 -6.75
C PRO A 183 4.62 -20.71 -7.10
N ASN A 184 3.73 -19.97 -7.77
CA ASN A 184 4.05 -18.65 -8.27
C ASN A 184 2.85 -17.70 -8.11
N PRO A 185 2.74 -16.97 -6.99
CA PRO A 185 1.62 -16.08 -6.75
C PRO A 185 1.68 -14.77 -7.55
N TYR A 186 2.58 -14.69 -8.55
CA TYR A 186 2.90 -13.49 -9.32
C TYR A 186 2.68 -13.68 -10.83
N ASP A 187 2.28 -14.88 -11.27
CA ASP A 187 1.99 -15.17 -12.69
C ASP A 187 0.54 -14.92 -13.10
N THR A 188 -0.33 -14.63 -12.13
CA THR A 188 -1.64 -14.07 -12.41
C THR A 188 -1.84 -12.74 -11.72
N ALA A 189 -2.52 -11.84 -12.43
CA ALA A 189 -3.08 -10.65 -11.83
C ALA A 189 -4.59 -10.85 -11.65
N PRO A 190 -5.24 -10.11 -10.74
CA PRO A 190 -6.70 -10.05 -10.70
C PRO A 190 -7.22 -9.37 -11.99
N THR A 191 -7.47 -10.18 -13.02
CA THR A 191 -7.97 -9.77 -14.34
C THR A 191 -9.36 -10.32 -14.61
N PRO A 192 -10.28 -9.53 -15.19
CA PRO A 192 -10.21 -8.07 -15.42
C PRO A 192 -10.04 -7.26 -14.12
N PHE A 193 -10.00 -5.92 -14.16
CA PHE A 193 -9.98 -5.05 -12.97
C PHE A 193 -11.16 -5.36 -12.01
N THR A 194 -11.01 -6.43 -11.21
CA THR A 194 -12.08 -7.12 -10.48
C THR A 194 -12.46 -6.36 -9.22
N SER A 195 -13.54 -6.78 -8.57
CA SER A 195 -13.90 -6.28 -7.23
C SER A 195 -12.76 -6.46 -6.21
N TYR A 196 -11.95 -7.53 -6.33
CA TYR A 196 -10.79 -7.77 -5.48
C TYR A 196 -9.76 -6.66 -5.62
N TRP A 197 -9.31 -6.42 -6.85
CA TRP A 197 -8.28 -5.42 -7.12
C TRP A 197 -8.77 -4.00 -6.85
N LYS A 198 -10.00 -3.67 -7.25
CA LYS A 198 -10.66 -2.40 -6.88
C LYS A 198 -10.64 -2.14 -5.38
N ALA A 199 -11.00 -3.15 -4.58
CA ALA A 199 -11.01 -3.04 -3.13
C ALA A 199 -9.59 -2.84 -2.56
N GLN A 200 -8.58 -3.50 -3.15
CA GLN A 200 -7.19 -3.31 -2.76
C GLN A 200 -6.70 -1.89 -3.07
N VAL A 201 -6.88 -1.42 -4.30
CA VAL A 201 -6.52 -0.05 -4.74
C VAL A 201 -7.19 0.99 -3.84
N ALA A 202 -8.51 0.86 -3.62
CA ALA A 202 -9.25 1.77 -2.77
C ALA A 202 -8.74 1.76 -1.32
N LYS A 203 -8.44 0.57 -0.76
CA LYS A 203 -7.96 0.45 0.62
C LYS A 203 -6.51 0.92 0.78
N ALA A 204 -5.67 0.81 -0.24
CA ALA A 204 -4.32 1.34 -0.25
C ALA A 204 -4.37 2.87 -0.12
N ALA A 205 -5.12 3.53 -1.01
CA ALA A 205 -5.29 4.97 -1.07
C ALA A 205 -5.98 5.59 0.17
N ALA A 206 -6.84 4.84 0.87
CA ALA A 206 -7.53 5.33 2.05
C ALA A 206 -6.58 5.49 3.26
N SER A 207 -6.52 6.66 3.88
CA SER A 207 -5.90 6.82 5.20
C SER A 207 -6.56 5.87 6.23
N CYS A 208 -5.77 5.40 7.20
CA CYS A 208 -6.30 4.66 8.34
C CYS A 208 -7.06 5.55 9.32
#